data_AF-A0A9W8LQ39-F1
#
_entry.id   AF-A0A9W8LQ39-F1
#
_cell.length_a   1.000
_cell.length_b   1.000
_cell.length_c   1.000
_cell.angle_alpha   90.00
_cell.angle_beta   90.00
_cell.angle_gamma   90.00
#
_symmetry.space_group_name_H-M   'P 1'
#
loop_
_entity.id
_entity.type
_entity.pdbx_description
1 polymer ?
#
loop_
_entity_poly.entity_id
_entity_poly.type
_entity_poly.pdbx_seq_one_letter_code
_entity_poly.pdbx_strand_id
1 'polypeptide(L)'
;MADIDARSVARFVEDTAHAAMPHRLYTLIFPMDRPNGKVLLGMKKRGFGQGKLNGFGGKVEPSESVEQGAIRELAEESGLRATRVENCGLLLFYFEDNPVAMEVHVFMAHEYSGKPAETEEMRPEWFDIDNMPFSQMWADDKCWWPLARNGRSFVGRFWFKADQVTITRQALTPVDSLDFARNARNIS
;
A
#
# COMPACT_ATOMS: atom_id res chain seq x y z
N MET A 1 -14.84 8.86 14.08
CA MET A 1 -13.47 8.30 14.09
C MET A 1 -13.61 6.83 14.36
N ALA A 2 -13.43 5.99 13.35
CA ALA A 2 -13.31 4.55 13.56
C ALA A 2 -11.81 4.28 13.61
N ASP A 3 -11.30 3.98 14.80
CA ASP A 3 -10.04 3.27 14.95
C ASP A 3 -10.14 1.99 14.13
N ILE A 4 -9.23 1.80 13.19
CA ILE A 4 -9.03 0.49 12.57
C ILE A 4 -8.37 -0.36 13.66
N ASP A 5 -9.21 -0.95 14.51
CA ASP A 5 -8.79 -1.85 15.58
C ASP A 5 -7.95 -2.98 14.97
N ALA A 6 -6.79 -3.28 15.56
CA ALA A 6 -5.90 -4.38 15.19
C ALA A 6 -6.64 -5.74 15.06
N ARG A 7 -7.80 -5.88 15.72
CA ARG A 7 -8.71 -7.03 15.56
C ARG A 7 -9.26 -7.22 14.15
N SER A 8 -9.29 -6.18 13.32
CA SER A 8 -9.90 -6.22 11.99
C SER A 8 -9.01 -6.86 10.91
N VAL A 9 -7.70 -6.87 11.14
CA VAL A 9 -6.67 -7.47 10.28
C VAL A 9 -6.54 -8.96 10.56
N ALA A 10 -6.63 -9.34 11.84
CA ALA A 10 -6.53 -10.74 12.30
C ALA A 10 -7.53 -11.67 11.60
N ARG A 11 -8.72 -11.19 11.21
CA ARG A 11 -9.72 -11.99 10.48
C ARG A 11 -9.26 -12.45 9.10
N PHE A 12 -8.26 -11.77 8.52
CA PHE A 12 -7.69 -12.09 7.22
C PHE A 12 -6.35 -12.83 7.31
N VAL A 13 -5.86 -13.08 8.53
CA VAL A 13 -4.62 -13.81 8.80
C VAL A 13 -4.98 -15.19 9.34
N GLU A 14 -5.02 -16.19 8.47
CA GLU A 14 -5.31 -17.59 8.84
C GLU A 14 -4.22 -18.23 9.73
N ASP A 15 -3.03 -17.62 9.76
CA ASP A 15 -1.86 -18.11 10.48
C ASP A 15 -1.76 -17.43 11.85
N THR A 16 -2.11 -18.16 12.91
CA THR A 16 -2.20 -17.63 14.28
C THR A 16 -0.89 -17.07 14.82
N ALA A 17 0.26 -17.55 14.35
CA ALA A 17 1.56 -17.01 14.76
C ALA A 17 1.79 -15.60 14.20
N HIS A 18 1.42 -15.38 12.95
CA HIS A 18 1.56 -14.08 12.27
C HIS A 18 0.44 -13.10 12.62
N ALA A 19 -0.75 -13.61 12.99
CA ALA A 19 -1.84 -12.79 13.51
C ALA A 19 -1.51 -12.14 14.86
N ALA A 20 -0.59 -12.74 15.63
CA ALA A 20 -0.16 -12.25 16.93
C ALA A 20 1.14 -11.40 16.87
N MET A 21 1.80 -11.30 15.71
CA MET A 21 2.98 -10.46 15.57
C MET A 21 2.63 -8.97 15.73
N PRO A 22 3.46 -8.17 16.40
CA PRO A 22 3.27 -6.74 16.41
C PRO A 22 3.36 -6.21 14.98
N HIS A 23 2.43 -5.35 14.61
CA HIS A 23 2.42 -4.67 13.32
C HIS A 23 2.76 -3.20 13.46
N ARG A 24 3.22 -2.60 12.36
CA ARG A 24 3.32 -1.16 12.20
C ARG A 24 2.54 -0.74 10.97
N LEU A 25 1.73 0.31 11.13
CA LEU A 25 0.87 0.85 10.09
C LEU A 25 1.65 1.73 9.12
N TYR A 26 1.40 1.50 7.84
CA TYR A 26 1.93 2.24 6.71
C TYR A 26 0.86 2.49 5.67
N THR A 27 1.13 3.44 4.80
CA THR A 27 0.28 3.81 3.67
C THR A 27 1.06 3.64 2.39
N LEU A 28 0.35 3.38 1.31
CA LEU A 28 0.86 3.38 -0.05
C LEU A 28 -0.21 3.94 -0.97
N ILE A 29 0.08 4.99 -1.71
CA ILE A 29 -0.90 5.72 -2.52
C ILE A 29 -0.39 5.94 -3.94
N PHE A 30 -1.25 5.64 -4.91
CA PHE A 30 -0.98 5.74 -6.34
C PHE A 30 -1.87 6.82 -6.97
N PRO A 31 -1.31 7.98 -7.34
CA PRO A 31 -2.00 8.98 -8.15
C PRO A 31 -2.28 8.47 -9.57
N MET A 32 -3.54 8.55 -9.99
CA MET A 32 -4.03 8.02 -11.26
C MET A 32 -4.46 9.13 -12.21
N ASP A 33 -3.83 9.20 -13.37
CA ASP A 33 -4.28 9.99 -14.51
C ASP A 33 -5.08 9.09 -15.46
N ARG A 34 -6.33 8.80 -15.07
CA ARG A 34 -7.23 7.91 -15.82
C ARG A 34 -7.47 8.36 -17.26
N PRO A 35 -7.69 9.66 -17.57
CA PRO A 35 -7.87 10.11 -18.95
C PRO A 35 -6.69 9.74 -19.87
N ASN A 36 -5.47 9.75 -19.35
CA ASN A 36 -4.27 9.40 -20.12
C ASN A 36 -3.79 7.96 -19.89
N GLY A 37 -4.49 7.17 -19.08
CA GLY A 37 -4.10 5.79 -18.76
C GLY A 37 -2.78 5.68 -18.00
N LYS A 38 -2.45 6.66 -17.15
CA LYS A 38 -1.17 6.72 -16.44
C LYS A 38 -1.30 6.62 -14.93
N VAL A 39 -0.25 6.14 -14.28
CA VAL A 39 -0.04 6.15 -12.84
C VAL A 39 1.26 6.87 -12.53
N LEU A 40 1.27 7.67 -11.46
CA LEU A 40 2.50 8.28 -10.96
C LEU A 40 3.19 7.30 -10.01
N LEU A 41 4.45 6.99 -10.32
CA LEU A 41 5.35 6.28 -9.42
C LEU A 41 6.48 7.22 -9.00
N GLY A 42 7.17 6.91 -7.92
CA GLY A 42 8.41 7.57 -7.52
C GLY A 42 9.55 6.58 -7.41
N MET A 43 10.71 6.96 -7.94
CA MET A 43 11.97 6.25 -7.65
C MET A 43 12.43 6.65 -6.25
N LYS A 44 12.50 5.68 -5.32
CA LYS A 44 12.96 5.92 -3.95
C LYS A 44 14.46 6.20 -3.93
N LYS A 45 14.86 7.39 -3.46
CA LYS A 45 16.25 7.88 -3.50
C LYS A 45 17.05 7.46 -2.26
N ARG A 46 16.39 7.22 -1.13
CA ARG A 46 17.02 6.85 0.15
C ARG A 46 16.08 6.00 1.01
N GLY A 47 16.65 5.29 1.99
CA GLY A 47 15.89 4.52 2.97
C GLY A 47 15.43 3.16 2.47
N PHE A 48 14.41 2.60 3.12
CA PHE A 48 13.87 1.28 2.79
C PHE A 48 13.27 1.29 1.37
N GLY A 49 13.67 0.33 0.54
CA GLY A 49 13.27 0.28 -0.87
C GLY A 49 14.02 1.22 -1.81
N GLN A 50 15.15 1.80 -1.38
CA GLN A 50 15.99 2.63 -2.24
C GLN A 50 16.31 1.92 -3.57
N GLY A 51 16.18 2.67 -4.68
CA GLY A 51 16.42 2.19 -6.04
C GLY A 51 15.24 1.45 -6.67
N LYS A 52 14.11 1.29 -5.96
CA LYS A 52 12.86 0.76 -6.52
C LYS A 52 11.89 1.89 -6.88
N LEU A 53 11.11 1.67 -7.93
CA LEU A 53 9.90 2.43 -8.23
C LEU A 53 8.76 1.93 -7.33
N ASN A 54 7.97 2.84 -6.77
CA ASN A 54 6.78 2.49 -6.00
C ASN A 54 5.73 3.61 -6.06
N GLY A 55 4.57 3.39 -5.46
CA GLY A 55 3.68 4.46 -5.01
C GLY A 55 4.34 5.30 -3.90
N PHE A 56 3.63 6.33 -3.46
CA PHE A 56 4.08 7.23 -2.39
C PHE A 56 3.53 6.75 -1.06
N GLY A 57 4.20 7.02 0.05
CA GLY A 57 3.69 6.59 1.34
C GLY A 57 4.74 6.35 2.40
N GLY A 58 4.23 6.19 3.61
CA GLY A 58 5.06 6.10 4.79
C GLY A 58 4.26 5.66 6.01
N LYS A 59 4.88 5.82 7.16
CA LYS A 59 4.34 5.38 8.44
C LYS A 59 3.13 6.24 8.81
N VAL A 60 2.09 5.62 9.35
CA VAL A 60 0.96 6.36 9.93
C VAL A 60 1.34 6.87 11.31
N GLU A 61 1.12 8.16 11.56
CA GLU A 61 1.40 8.77 12.85
C GLU A 61 0.23 8.64 13.85
N PRO A 62 0.47 8.64 15.17
CA PRO A 62 -0.57 8.37 16.17
C PRO A 62 -1.76 9.35 16.17
N SER A 63 -1.58 10.55 15.63
CA SER A 63 -2.60 11.61 15.64
C SER A 63 -3.42 11.71 14.35
N GLU A 64 -3.20 10.82 13.39
CA GLU A 64 -3.86 10.85 12.09
C GLU A 64 -4.57 9.52 11.78
N SER A 65 -5.59 9.58 10.93
CA SER A 65 -6.15 8.38 10.32
C SER A 65 -5.19 7.84 9.24
N VAL A 66 -5.36 6.57 8.88
CA VAL A 66 -4.58 5.96 7.79
C VAL A 66 -4.74 6.73 6.47
N GLU A 67 -5.96 7.20 6.18
CA GLU A 67 -6.22 8.02 4.99
C GLU A 67 -5.50 9.38 5.05
N GLN A 68 -5.51 10.04 6.22
CA GLN A 68 -4.80 11.29 6.44
C GLN A 68 -3.29 11.12 6.27
N GLY A 69 -2.73 10.03 6.78
CA GLY A 69 -1.32 9.68 6.57
C GLY A 69 -0.98 9.48 5.10
N ALA A 70 -1.82 8.78 4.34
CA ALA A 70 -1.59 8.58 2.91
C ALA A 70 -1.58 9.91 2.14
N ILE A 71 -2.51 10.82 2.45
CA ILE A 71 -2.60 12.15 1.83
C ILE A 71 -1.39 13.02 2.21
N ARG A 72 -0.96 12.97 3.47
CA ARG A 72 0.22 13.69 3.97
C ARG A 72 1.49 13.22 3.27
N GLU A 73 1.74 11.92 3.27
CA GLU A 73 2.93 11.31 2.66
C GLU A 73 2.99 11.60 1.15
N LEU A 74 1.85 11.52 0.44
CA LEU A 74 1.80 11.91 -0.97
C LEU A 74 2.26 13.37 -1.18
N ALA A 75 1.81 14.28 -0.32
CA ALA A 75 2.18 15.68 -0.41
C ALA A 75 3.66 15.92 -0.08
N GLU A 76 4.19 15.24 0.92
CA GLU A 76 5.59 15.34 1.33
C GLU A 76 6.55 14.77 0.27
N GLU A 77 6.20 13.64 -0.35
CA GLU A 77 7.08 12.93 -1.27
C GLU A 77 6.97 13.38 -2.74
N SER A 78 5.83 13.98 -3.14
CA SER A 78 5.57 14.35 -4.54
C SER A 78 5.10 15.79 -4.75
N GLY A 79 4.69 16.51 -3.71
CA GLY A 79 4.06 17.82 -3.82
C GLY A 79 2.58 17.80 -4.26
N LEU A 80 2.00 16.62 -4.53
CA LEU A 80 0.59 16.49 -4.88
C LEU A 80 -0.32 16.50 -3.65
N ARG A 81 -1.53 17.04 -3.80
CA ARG A 81 -2.56 17.06 -2.75
C ARG A 81 -3.80 16.32 -3.22
N ALA A 82 -4.00 15.09 -2.73
CA ALA A 82 -5.18 14.30 -3.05
C ALA A 82 -6.43 14.81 -2.30
N THR A 83 -7.55 14.81 -3.01
CA THR A 83 -8.89 15.19 -2.49
C THR A 83 -9.88 14.04 -2.53
N ARG A 84 -9.66 13.05 -3.42
CA ARG A 84 -10.43 11.81 -3.47
C ARG A 84 -9.51 10.61 -3.58
N VAL A 85 -9.47 9.83 -2.51
CA VAL A 85 -8.71 8.59 -2.41
C VAL A 85 -9.64 7.42 -2.16
N GLU A 86 -9.24 6.24 -2.61
CA GLU A 86 -9.99 4.99 -2.43
C GLU A 86 -9.07 3.94 -1.84
N ASN A 87 -9.39 3.42 -0.66
CA ASN A 87 -8.67 2.27 -0.10
C ASN A 87 -9.05 1.00 -0.87
N CYS A 88 -8.09 0.43 -1.57
CA CYS A 88 -8.29 -0.70 -2.47
C CYS A 88 -7.53 -1.96 -2.03
N GLY A 89 -6.66 -1.87 -1.02
CA GLY A 89 -5.85 -3.02 -0.63
C GLY A 89 -5.36 -2.96 0.81
N LEU A 90 -5.21 -4.14 1.40
CA LEU A 90 -4.44 -4.35 2.61
C LEU A 90 -3.32 -5.33 2.31
N LEU A 91 -2.08 -4.94 2.58
CA LEU A 91 -0.90 -5.76 2.40
C LEU A 91 -0.21 -5.99 3.73
N LEU A 92 0.07 -7.25 4.05
CA LEU A 92 0.85 -7.66 5.21
C LEU A 92 2.19 -8.21 4.75
N PHE A 93 3.27 -7.55 5.15
CA PHE A 93 4.63 -7.97 4.83
C PHE A 93 5.36 -8.47 6.07
N TYR A 94 5.95 -9.65 5.92
CA TYR A 94 6.79 -10.29 6.93
C TYR A 94 8.20 -10.44 6.35
N PHE A 95 9.21 -10.00 7.08
CA PHE A 95 10.62 -10.14 6.68
C PHE A 95 11.34 -11.04 7.68
N GLU A 96 12.13 -12.01 7.21
CA GLU A 96 12.81 -13.02 8.06
C GLU A 96 13.60 -12.44 9.25
N ASP A 97 14.14 -11.23 9.11
CA ASP A 97 14.97 -10.53 10.09
C ASP A 97 14.24 -9.41 10.84
N ASN A 98 12.93 -9.25 10.62
CA ASN A 98 12.13 -8.21 11.26
C ASN A 98 11.01 -8.80 12.12
N PRO A 99 11.03 -8.61 13.46
CA PRO A 99 10.00 -9.12 14.35
C PRO A 99 8.69 -8.31 14.29
N VAL A 100 8.65 -7.21 13.54
CA VAL A 100 7.47 -6.35 13.37
C VAL A 100 6.99 -6.43 11.92
N ALA A 101 5.76 -6.89 11.73
CA ALA A 101 5.13 -6.95 10.41
C ALA A 101 4.79 -5.53 9.91
N MET A 102 4.87 -5.32 8.60
CA MET A 102 4.37 -4.09 7.99
C MET A 102 2.94 -4.31 7.53
N GLU A 103 2.03 -3.47 8.02
CA GLU A 103 0.64 -3.41 7.57
C GLU A 103 0.47 -2.18 6.70
N VAL A 104 0.31 -2.40 5.40
CA VAL A 104 0.28 -1.35 4.38
C VAL A 104 -1.12 -1.24 3.79
N HIS A 105 -1.75 -0.09 3.96
CA HIS A 105 -3.01 0.23 3.30
C HIS A 105 -2.76 0.88 1.95
N VAL A 106 -3.34 0.31 0.89
CA VAL A 106 -3.12 0.73 -0.49
C VAL A 106 -4.28 1.59 -0.96
N PHE A 107 -3.96 2.81 -1.41
CA PHE A 107 -4.90 3.80 -1.89
C PHE A 107 -4.69 4.13 -3.37
N MET A 108 -5.78 4.37 -4.07
CA MET A 108 -5.77 4.98 -5.40
C MET A 108 -6.27 6.42 -5.27
N ALA A 109 -5.46 7.39 -5.68
CA ALA A 109 -5.88 8.80 -5.72
C ALA A 109 -6.41 9.13 -7.13
N HIS A 110 -7.71 9.38 -7.22
CA HIS A 110 -8.38 9.69 -8.49
C HIS A 110 -8.54 11.18 -8.72
N GLU A 111 -8.49 11.98 -7.65
CA GLU A 111 -8.52 13.44 -7.72
C GLU A 111 -7.44 14.02 -6.81
N TYR A 112 -6.65 14.92 -7.38
CA TYR A 112 -5.55 15.60 -6.72
C TYR A 112 -5.25 16.92 -7.44
N SER A 113 -4.53 17.79 -6.74
CA SER A 113 -4.06 19.07 -7.25
C SER A 113 -2.55 19.21 -7.07
N GLY A 114 -1.96 20.16 -7.79
CA GLY A 114 -0.51 20.39 -7.80
C GLY A 114 0.17 19.75 -9.02
N LYS A 115 1.50 19.82 -9.04
CA LYS A 115 2.35 19.17 -10.04
C LYS A 115 3.36 18.29 -9.31
N PRO A 116 3.60 17.06 -9.77
CA PRO A 116 4.64 16.22 -9.19
C PRO A 116 5.99 16.93 -9.24
N ALA A 117 6.71 16.91 -8.12
CA ALA A 117 8.05 17.48 -8.01
C ALA A 117 8.98 16.48 -7.32
N GLU A 118 10.24 16.46 -7.75
CA GLU A 118 11.28 15.68 -7.10
C GLU A 118 11.57 16.23 -5.70
N THR A 119 11.74 15.33 -4.74
CA THR A 119 12.07 15.63 -3.36
C THR A 119 13.41 15.00 -2.99
N GLU A 120 13.86 15.18 -1.75
CA GLU A 120 15.04 14.46 -1.26
C GLU A 120 14.81 12.94 -1.23
N GLU A 121 13.55 12.50 -1.11
CA GLU A 121 13.18 11.10 -0.89
C GLU A 121 12.72 10.39 -2.16
N MET A 122 11.99 11.06 -3.04
CA MET A 122 11.34 10.46 -4.20
C MET A 122 11.55 11.30 -5.46
N ARG A 123 11.74 10.62 -6.60
CA ARG A 123 11.71 11.23 -7.93
C ARG A 123 10.47 10.74 -8.70
N PRO A 124 9.39 11.54 -8.78
CA PRO A 124 8.16 11.16 -9.45
C PRO A 124 8.29 11.05 -10.97
N GLU A 125 7.63 10.07 -11.58
CA GLU A 125 7.53 9.87 -13.02
C GLU A 125 6.22 9.15 -13.38
N TRP A 126 5.62 9.52 -14.51
CA TRP A 126 4.38 8.93 -15.00
C TRP A 126 4.65 7.70 -15.87
N PHE A 127 3.98 6.59 -15.55
CA PHE A 127 4.06 5.32 -16.28
C PHE A 127 2.69 4.90 -16.81
N ASP A 128 2.69 4.16 -17.91
CA ASP A 128 1.46 3.60 -18.48
C ASP A 128 0.93 2.47 -17.59
N ILE A 129 -0.35 2.50 -17.23
CA ILE A 129 -0.99 1.52 -16.32
C ILE A 129 -0.94 0.09 -16.86
N ASP A 130 -0.92 -0.06 -18.19
CA ASP A 130 -0.85 -1.34 -18.91
C ASP A 130 0.60 -1.83 -19.14
N ASN A 131 1.60 -0.98 -18.91
CA ASN A 131 3.01 -1.30 -19.12
C ASN A 131 3.86 -0.91 -17.90
N MET A 132 3.51 -1.48 -16.76
CA MET A 132 4.19 -1.20 -15.49
C MET A 132 5.63 -1.73 -15.48
N PRO A 133 6.59 -0.95 -14.95
CA PRO A 133 8.01 -1.33 -14.90
C PRO A 133 8.31 -2.31 -13.75
N PHE A 134 7.59 -3.43 -13.65
CA PHE A 134 7.66 -4.35 -12.50
C PHE A 134 9.07 -4.88 -12.18
N SER A 135 9.96 -4.95 -13.16
CA SER A 135 11.36 -5.35 -12.93
C SER A 135 12.15 -4.36 -12.07
N GLN A 136 11.66 -3.12 -11.94
CA GLN A 136 12.24 -2.05 -11.12
C GLN A 136 11.42 -1.79 -9.85
N MET A 137 10.38 -2.58 -9.59
CA MET A 137 9.44 -2.40 -8.47
C MET A 137 9.64 -3.48 -7.41
N TRP A 138 8.78 -3.50 -6.39
CA TRP A 138 8.78 -4.61 -5.44
C TRP A 138 8.25 -5.90 -6.09
N ALA A 139 8.77 -7.05 -5.65
CA ALA A 139 8.48 -8.33 -6.30
C ALA A 139 7.00 -8.74 -6.20
N ASP A 140 6.28 -8.24 -5.19
CA ASP A 140 4.86 -8.47 -4.93
C ASP A 140 3.95 -7.57 -5.77
N ASP A 141 4.42 -6.42 -6.26
CA ASP A 141 3.60 -5.43 -6.98
C ASP A 141 2.90 -6.05 -8.19
N LYS A 142 3.61 -6.91 -8.94
CA LYS A 142 3.05 -7.65 -10.09
C LYS A 142 1.91 -8.60 -9.72
N CYS A 143 1.83 -9.03 -8.45
CA CYS A 143 0.82 -9.96 -7.98
C CYS A 143 -0.50 -9.24 -7.68
N TRP A 144 -0.46 -8.10 -6.99
CA TRP A 144 -1.67 -7.41 -6.52
C TRP A 144 -2.09 -6.21 -7.38
N TRP A 145 -1.17 -5.57 -8.13
CA TRP A 145 -1.50 -4.44 -9.01
C TRP A 145 -2.63 -4.73 -10.00
N PRO A 146 -2.73 -5.93 -10.65
CA PRO A 146 -3.84 -6.25 -11.53
C PRO A 146 -5.22 -6.20 -10.85
N LEU A 147 -5.31 -6.44 -9.54
CA LEU A 147 -6.56 -6.27 -8.79
C LEU A 147 -6.83 -4.79 -8.54
N ALA A 148 -5.85 -4.07 -7.99
CA ALA A 148 -5.95 -2.64 -7.66
C ALA A 148 -6.41 -1.79 -8.87
N ARG A 149 -5.72 -1.94 -10.01
CA ARG A 149 -6.00 -1.14 -11.22
C ARG A 149 -7.39 -1.39 -11.80
N ASN A 150 -7.95 -2.58 -11.56
CA ASN A 150 -9.28 -2.99 -12.01
C ASN A 150 -10.38 -2.66 -10.99
N GLY A 151 -10.07 -1.90 -9.92
CA GLY A 151 -11.03 -1.53 -8.89
C GLY A 151 -11.50 -2.71 -8.04
N ARG A 152 -10.69 -3.77 -7.95
CA ARG A 152 -10.97 -4.96 -7.13
C ARG A 152 -10.23 -4.83 -5.82
N SER A 153 -10.95 -4.79 -4.71
CA SER A 153 -10.35 -4.79 -3.39
C SER A 153 -9.66 -6.11 -3.07
N PHE A 154 -8.58 -6.08 -2.29
CA PHE A 154 -7.80 -7.28 -1.97
C PHE A 154 -7.15 -7.24 -0.59
N VAL A 155 -6.84 -8.44 -0.09
CA VAL A 155 -5.91 -8.63 1.03
C VAL A 155 -4.76 -9.52 0.57
N GLY A 156 -3.54 -9.01 0.67
CA GLY A 156 -2.31 -9.71 0.33
C GLY A 156 -1.43 -9.94 1.55
N ARG A 157 -0.74 -11.08 1.57
CA ARG A 157 0.23 -11.47 2.59
C ARG A 157 1.48 -11.97 1.87
N PHE A 158 2.63 -11.41 2.19
CA PHE A 158 3.90 -11.72 1.52
C PHE A 158 5.00 -11.90 2.57
N TRP A 159 5.71 -13.02 2.47
CA TRP A 159 6.86 -13.33 3.31
C TRP A 159 8.12 -13.18 2.47
N PHE A 160 8.96 -12.23 2.85
CA PHE A 160 10.22 -11.92 2.21
C PHE A 160 11.39 -12.50 3.01
N LYS A 161 12.43 -12.90 2.30
CA LYS A 161 13.76 -13.06 2.89
C LYS A 161 14.34 -11.71 3.30
N ALA A 162 15.40 -11.74 4.10
CA ALA A 162 16.17 -10.56 4.47
C ALA A 162 16.74 -9.77 3.26
N ASP A 163 16.84 -10.40 2.08
CA ASP A 163 17.28 -9.75 0.84
C ASP A 163 16.25 -8.75 0.26
N GLN A 164 15.03 -8.68 0.80
CA GLN A 164 13.95 -7.80 0.35
C GLN A 164 13.56 -7.97 -1.12
N VAL A 165 13.84 -9.15 -1.70
CA VAL A 165 13.58 -9.49 -3.10
C VAL A 165 12.88 -10.84 -3.20
N THR A 166 13.33 -11.84 -2.44
CA THR A 166 12.84 -13.20 -2.54
C THR A 166 11.58 -13.39 -1.69
N ILE A 167 10.44 -13.64 -2.35
CA ILE A 167 9.19 -14.04 -1.70
C ILE A 167 9.23 -15.55 -1.46
N THR A 168 9.16 -15.98 -0.20
CA THR A 168 9.15 -17.40 0.20
C THR A 168 7.75 -17.99 0.31
N ARG A 169 6.76 -17.14 0.63
CA ARG A 169 5.34 -17.49 0.74
C ARG A 169 4.51 -16.27 0.34
N GLN A 170 3.37 -16.52 -0.28
CA GLN A 170 2.38 -15.47 -0.55
C GLN A 170 0.95 -16.01 -0.48
N ALA A 171 0.01 -15.13 -0.14
CA ALA A 171 -1.42 -15.35 -0.29
C ALA A 171 -2.08 -14.04 -0.73
N LEU A 172 -2.96 -14.09 -1.72
CA LEU A 172 -3.66 -12.92 -2.24
C LEU A 172 -5.13 -13.27 -2.45
N THR A 173 -6.01 -12.56 -1.77
CA THR A 173 -7.45 -12.83 -1.75
C THR A 173 -8.20 -11.57 -2.16
N PRO A 174 -8.92 -11.58 -3.30
CA PRO A 174 -9.89 -10.54 -3.61
C PRO A 174 -11.00 -10.51 -2.56
N VAL A 175 -11.48 -9.32 -2.20
CA VAL A 175 -12.55 -9.13 -1.21
C VAL A 175 -13.59 -8.15 -1.73
N ASP A 176 -14.84 -8.30 -1.28
CA ASP A 176 -15.93 -7.40 -1.68
C ASP A 176 -15.81 -6.01 -1.03
N SER A 177 -15.24 -5.94 0.18
CA SER A 177 -15.05 -4.70 0.91
C SER A 177 -13.90 -4.80 1.92
N LEU A 178 -13.20 -3.68 2.09
CA LEU A 178 -12.21 -3.46 3.15
C LEU A 178 -12.82 -2.77 4.37
N ASP A 179 -14.15 -2.72 4.47
CA ASP A 179 -14.85 -2.23 5.66
C ASP A 179 -14.54 -3.13 6.87
N PHE A 180 -13.56 -2.70 7.64
CA PHE A 180 -13.12 -3.35 8.87
C PHE A 180 -14.24 -3.42 9.92
N ALA A 181 -15.20 -2.47 9.90
CA ALA A 181 -16.31 -2.39 10.84
C ALA A 181 -17.55 -3.27 10.52
N ARG A 182 -17.70 -3.80 9.30
CA ARG A 182 -19.02 -4.25 8.81
C ARG A 182 -19.26 -5.78 8.80
N ASN A 183 -18.22 -6.60 8.94
CA ASN A 183 -18.36 -8.08 8.85
C ASN A 183 -18.49 -8.82 10.20
N ALA A 184 -18.75 -8.12 11.31
CA ALA A 184 -19.02 -8.76 12.60
C ALA A 184 -20.49 -9.23 12.80
N ARG A 185 -21.34 -9.18 11.77
CA ARG A 185 -22.79 -9.48 11.89
C ARG A 185 -23.31 -10.75 11.22
N ASN A 186 -22.45 -11.59 10.64
CA ASN A 186 -22.88 -12.83 10.00
C ASN A 186 -22.24 -14.09 10.63
N ILE A 187 -22.29 -14.18 11.96
CA ILE A 187 -22.25 -15.47 12.65
C ILE A 187 -23.43 -15.46 13.61
N SER A 188 -24.56 -15.98 13.13
CA SER A 188 -25.71 -16.41 13.94
C SER A 188 -25.60 -17.90 14.19
#